data_AF-A0A531JJC9-F1
#
_entry.id   AF-A0A531JJC9-F1
#
_cell.length_a   1.000
_cell.length_b   1.000
_cell.length_c   1.000
_cell.angle_alpha   90.00
_cell.angle_beta   90.00
_cell.angle_gamma   90.00
#
_symmetry.space_group_name_H-M   'P 1'
#
loop_
_entity.id
_entity.type
_entity.pdbx_description
1 polymer ?
#
loop_
_entity_poly.entity_id
_entity_poly.type
_entity_poly.pdbx_seq_one_letter_code
_entity_poly.pdbx_strand_id
1 'polypeptide(L)' 'TYQSPRSNRGQPVEAPQLVDIAKREVWPRIEGAVQDLCADLSGPLLEQLAAIEDGLDAAPLHRRIKEAEGAVP' A
#
# COMPACT_ATOMS: atom_id res chain seq x y z
N THR A 1 -37.85 -8.15 29.30
CA THR A 1 -37.40 -7.76 27.95
C THR A 1 -35.96 -8.14 27.79
N TYR A 2 -35.68 -9.21 27.04
CA TYR A 2 -34.33 -9.75 26.88
C TYR A 2 -33.51 -8.80 25.99
N GLN A 3 -32.47 -8.17 26.55
CA GLN A 3 -31.50 -7.41 25.80
C GLN A 3 -30.34 -8.33 25.45
N SER A 4 -30.29 -8.79 24.20
CA SER A 4 -29.17 -9.59 23.68
C SER A 4 -27.93 -8.72 23.44
N PRO A 5 -26.72 -9.20 23.78
CA PRO A 5 -25.50 -8.42 23.67
C PRO A 5 -24.89 -8.51 22.27
N ARG A 6 -24.53 -7.35 21.73
CA ARG A 6 -23.48 -7.10 20.71
C ARG A 6 -23.41 -8.08 19.53
N SER A 7 -24.10 -7.74 18.44
CA SER A 7 -23.63 -8.08 17.10
C SER A 7 -23.25 -6.79 16.38
N ASN A 8 -22.16 -6.16 16.81
CA ASN A 8 -21.46 -5.15 16.00
C ASN A 8 -20.65 -5.91 14.92
N ARG A 9 -21.34 -6.74 14.13
CA ARG A 9 -20.78 -7.26 12.89
C ARG A 9 -20.70 -6.04 12.00
N GLY A 10 -19.49 -5.56 11.72
CA GLY A 10 -19.28 -4.41 10.83
C GLY A 10 -20.17 -4.56 9.61
N GLN A 11 -20.98 -3.54 9.33
CA GLN A 11 -21.82 -3.56 8.14
C GLN A 11 -20.95 -3.87 6.93
N PRO A 12 -21.40 -4.73 6.00
CA PRO A 12 -20.67 -4.96 4.77
C PRO A 12 -20.55 -3.61 4.06
N VAL A 13 -19.32 -3.13 3.93
CA VAL A 13 -19.01 -1.97 3.10
C VAL A 13 -19.16 -2.42 1.65
N GLU A 14 -20.01 -1.71 0.91
CA GLU A 14 -20.25 -1.99 -0.50
C GLU A 14 -18.96 -1.76 -1.29
N ALA A 15 -18.77 -2.52 -2.38
CA ALA A 15 -17.54 -2.45 -3.18
C ALA A 15 -17.12 -1.02 -3.58
N PRO A 16 -18.02 -0.07 -3.93
CA PRO A 16 -17.65 1.31 -4.20
C PRO A 16 -17.02 2.03 -3.00
N GLN A 17 -17.51 1.77 -1.79
CA GLN A 17 -17.00 2.40 -0.56
C GLN A 17 -15.60 1.88 -0.22
N LEU A 18 -15.35 0.59 -0.47
CA LEU A 18 -14.00 0.02 -0.37
C LEU A 18 -13.04 0.64 -1.37
N VAL A 19 -13.48 0.86 -2.61
CA VAL A 19 -12.67 1.53 -3.64
C VAL A 19 -12.36 2.97 -3.23
N ASP A 20 -13.32 3.71 -2.69
CA ASP A 20 -13.10 5.09 -2.25
C ASP A 20 -12.15 5.19 -1.06
N ILE A 21 -12.27 4.27 -0.10
CA ILE A 21 -11.30 4.14 1.01
C ILE A 21 -9.92 3.82 0.46
N ALA A 22 -9.81 2.84 -0.44
CA ALA A 22 -8.53 2.45 -1.03
C ALA A 22 -7.87 3.60 -1.79
N LYS A 23 -8.64 4.37 -2.59
CA LYS A 23 -8.12 5.55 -3.30
C LYS A 23 -7.61 6.63 -2.36
N ARG A 24 -8.32 6.91 -1.27
CA ARG A 24 -7.96 7.97 -0.33
C ARG A 24 -6.80 7.57 0.56
N GLU A 25 -6.77 6.32 1.00
CA GLU A 25 -5.88 5.89 2.08
C GLU A 25 -4.77 4.99 1.56
N VAL A 26 -5.07 3.99 0.73
CA VAL A 26 -4.08 3.00 0.32
C VAL A 26 -3.24 3.48 -0.86
N TRP A 27 -3.86 4.07 -1.88
CA TRP A 27 -3.18 4.44 -3.12
C TRP A 27 -2.04 5.46 -2.95
N PRO A 28 -2.18 6.53 -2.13
CA PRO A 28 -1.07 7.47 -1.92
C PRO A 28 0.17 6.81 -1.31
N ARG A 29 0.00 5.79 -0.46
CA ARG A 29 1.12 5.04 0.12
C ARG A 29 1.84 4.18 -0.92
N ILE A 30 1.05 3.55 -1.81
CA ILE A 30 1.59 2.79 -2.94
C ILE A 30 2.35 3.73 -3.89
N GLU A 31 1.78 4.88 -4.20
CA GLU A 31 2.41 5.89 -5.06
C GLU A 31 3.74 6.38 -4.48
N GLY A 32 3.79 6.70 -3.18
CA GLY A 32 5.03 7.05 -2.50
C GLY A 32 6.08 5.92 -2.58
N ALA A 33 5.71 4.69 -2.25
CA ALA A 33 6.63 3.55 -2.32
C ALA A 33 7.13 3.23 -3.74
N VAL A 34 6.36 3.57 -4.77
CA VAL A 34 6.78 3.46 -6.17
C VAL A 34 7.68 4.63 -6.56
N GLN A 35 7.38 5.86 -6.15
CA GLN A 35 8.26 7.01 -6.36
C GLN A 35 9.64 6.78 -5.73
N ASP A 36 9.67 6.32 -4.49
CA ASP A 36 10.91 6.02 -3.78
C ASP A 36 11.73 4.93 -4.50
N LEU A 37 11.07 3.86 -4.97
CA LEU A 37 11.73 2.82 -5.77
C LEU A 37 12.35 3.38 -7.05
N CYS A 38 11.67 4.33 -7.67
CA CYS A 38 12.07 4.88 -8.96
C CYS A 38 12.99 6.10 -8.86
N ALA A 39 13.26 6.62 -7.66
CA ALA A 39 13.91 7.92 -7.46
C ALA A 39 15.31 8.03 -8.07
N ASP A 40 16.10 6.96 -7.96
CA ASP A 40 17.53 6.94 -8.35
C ASP A 40 17.83 6.07 -9.57
N LEU A 41 16.80 5.72 -10.36
CA LEU A 41 16.98 4.91 -11.57
C LEU A 41 17.74 5.68 -12.65
N SER A 42 18.76 5.03 -13.21
CA SER A 42 19.59 5.61 -14.27
C SER A 42 20.05 4.53 -15.25
N GLY A 43 20.62 4.96 -16.38
CA GLY A 43 21.06 4.06 -17.44
C GLY A 43 19.98 3.71 -18.48
N PRO A 44 20.24 2.74 -19.38
CA PRO A 44 19.30 2.25 -20.39
C PRO A 44 18.01 1.68 -19.80
N LEU A 45 16.91 1.73 -20.57
CA LEU A 45 15.58 1.29 -20.12
C LEU A 45 15.55 -0.13 -19.53
N LEU A 46 16.21 -1.10 -20.16
CA LEU A 46 16.21 -2.48 -19.68
C LEU A 46 16.94 -2.64 -18.34
N GLU A 47 17.98 -1.84 -18.09
CA GLU A 47 18.69 -1.83 -16.80
C GLU A 47 17.81 -1.20 -15.71
N GLN A 48 17.04 -0.16 -16.04
CA GLN A 48 16.07 0.42 -15.12
C GLN A 48 14.96 -0.57 -14.74
N LEU A 49 14.44 -1.35 -15.70
CA LEU A 49 13.44 -2.38 -15.42
C LEU A 49 14.01 -3.49 -14.53
N ALA A 50 15.22 -3.97 -14.81
CA ALA A 50 15.90 -4.95 -13.97
C ALA A 50 16.08 -4.42 -12.53
N ALA A 51 16.49 -3.16 -12.37
CA ALA A 51 16.62 -2.54 -11.05
C ALA A 51 15.29 -2.42 -10.29
N ILE A 52 14.19 -2.15 -11.00
CA ILE A 52 12.83 -2.17 -10.42
C ILE A 52 12.46 -3.58 -9.95
N GLU A 53 12.71 -4.60 -10.77
CA GLU A 53 12.44 -6.02 -10.46
C GLU A 53 13.25 -6.47 -9.23
N ASP A 54 14.57 -6.25 -9.24
CA ASP A 54 15.48 -6.54 -8.12
C ASP A 54 15.02 -5.84 -6.83
N GLY A 55 14.65 -4.56 -6.94
CA GLY A 55 14.14 -3.80 -5.81
C GLY A 55 12.86 -4.44 -5.26
N LEU A 56 11.90 -4.78 -6.12
CA LEU A 56 10.62 -5.38 -5.73
C LEU A 56 10.79 -6.76 -5.08
N ASP A 57 11.75 -7.56 -5.56
CA ASP A 57 12.11 -8.84 -4.96
C ASP A 57 12.74 -8.67 -3.58
N ALA A 58 13.66 -7.70 -3.44
CA ALA A 58 14.30 -7.39 -2.15
C ALA A 58 13.28 -6.89 -1.12
N ALA A 59 12.40 -5.98 -1.53
CA ALA A 59 11.36 -5.42 -0.69
C ALA A 59 10.07 -5.15 -1.49
N PRO A 60 9.06 -6.03 -1.40
CA PRO A 60 7.77 -5.77 -2.03
C PRO A 60 7.10 -4.51 -1.46
N LEU A 61 6.25 -3.84 -2.25
CA LEU A 61 5.63 -2.55 -1.87
C LEU A 61 4.96 -2.54 -0.49
N HIS A 62 4.25 -3.61 -0.13
CA HIS A 62 3.58 -3.69 1.18
C HIS A 62 4.57 -3.70 2.37
N ARG A 63 5.79 -4.23 2.18
CA ARG A 63 6.84 -4.17 3.20
C ARG A 63 7.44 -2.77 3.30
N ARG A 64 7.73 -2.14 2.15
CA ARG A 64 8.22 -0.75 2.10
C ARG A 64 7.27 0.22 2.80
N ILE A 65 5.96 0.08 2.56
CA ILE A 65 4.93 0.89 3.21
C ILE A 65 4.97 0.70 4.73
N LYS A 66 5.05 -0.56 5.20
CA LYS A 66 5.11 -0.86 6.64
C LYS A 66 6.37 -0.29 7.31
N GLU A 67 7.50 -0.33 6.62
CA GLU A 67 8.77 0.23 7.09
C GLU A 67 8.72 1.75 7.15
N ALA A 68 8.13 2.41 6.14
CA ALA A 68 7.91 3.85 6.12
C ALA A 68 6.98 4.33 7.25
N GLU A 69 5.94 3.55 7.58
CA GLU A 69 5.03 3.85 8.71
C GLU A 69 5.72 3.69 10.07
N GLY A 70 6.71 2.80 10.19
CA GLY A 70 7.51 2.58 11.40
C GLY A 70 8.72 3.51 11.56
N ALA A 71 9.09 4.25 10.51
CA ALA A 71 10.22 5.17 10.48
C ALA A 71 9.87 6.62 10.89
N VAL A 72 8.62 6.86 11.31
CA VAL A 72 8.19 8.15 11.89
C VAL A 72 8.73 8.25 13.33
N PRO A 73 9.57 9.25 13.68
CA PRO A 73 9.98 9.50 15.07
C PRO A 73 8.82 9.99 15.95
#